data_AF-A0A6L5Z174-F1
#
_entry.id   AF-A0A6L5Z174-F1
#
_cell.length_a   1.000
_cell.length_b   1.000
_cell.length_c   1.000
_cell.angle_alpha   90.00
_cell.angle_beta   90.00
_cell.angle_gamma   90.00
#
_symmetry.space_group_name_H-M   'P 1'
#
loop_
_entity.id
_entity.type
_entity.pdbx_description
1 polymer ?
#
loop_
_entity_poly.entity_id
_entity_poly.type
_entity_poly.pdbx_seq_one_letter_code
_entity_poly.pdbx_strand_id
1 'polypeptide(L)'
;MHKPLLLVAFLGLAACTQQSQEEYATVAGSRLAISAEMTPGVIDAKFVLRINGAPVINDRTEPFGGTSQNFSGSYDGRPVSARVTAVSKMFSAYTMVDVFIDGQLVETLTI
;
A
#
# COMPACT_ATOMS: atom_id res chain seq x y z
N MET A 1 -42.46 -0.65 35.62
CA MET A 1 -42.58 -0.69 34.15
C MET A 1 -41.22 -0.38 33.55
N HIS A 2 -40.53 -1.38 33.02
CA HIS A 2 -39.15 -1.26 32.53
C HIS A 2 -39.19 -0.99 31.02
N LYS A 3 -38.68 0.18 30.58
CA LYS A 3 -38.45 0.48 29.16
C LYS A 3 -37.10 -0.12 28.75
N PRO A 4 -37.03 -0.95 27.69
CA PRO A 4 -35.76 -1.48 27.22
C PRO A 4 -34.94 -0.38 26.53
N LEU A 5 -33.72 -0.20 27.02
CA LEU A 5 -32.68 0.61 26.42
C LEU A 5 -32.25 -0.06 25.11
N LEU A 6 -32.59 0.56 23.97
CA LEU A 6 -32.25 0.06 22.65
C LEU A 6 -30.78 0.40 22.36
N LEU A 7 -29.89 -0.55 22.67
CA LEU A 7 -28.46 -0.45 22.40
C LEU A 7 -28.24 -0.69 20.90
N VAL A 8 -28.17 0.38 20.11
CA VAL A 8 -27.76 0.33 18.71
C VAL A 8 -26.27 0.01 18.67
N ALA A 9 -25.95 -1.26 18.42
CA ALA A 9 -24.59 -1.71 18.14
C ALA A 9 -24.16 -1.18 16.76
N PHE A 10 -23.45 -0.05 16.74
CA PHE A 10 -22.70 0.41 15.57
C PHE A 10 -21.53 -0.56 15.33
N LEU A 11 -21.75 -1.54 14.46
CA LEU A 11 -20.67 -2.31 13.81
C LEU A 11 -19.95 -1.37 12.84
N GLY A 12 -19.03 -0.57 13.35
CA GLY A 12 -18.06 0.13 12.53
C GLY A 12 -17.16 -0.90 11.85
N LEU A 13 -17.41 -1.15 10.57
CA LEU A 13 -16.45 -1.80 9.68
C LEU A 13 -15.27 -0.83 9.52
N ALA A 14 -14.34 -0.86 10.46
CA ALA A 14 -13.05 -0.22 10.30
C ALA A 14 -12.36 -0.91 9.11
N ALA A 15 -12.30 -0.23 7.97
CA ALA A 15 -11.44 -0.64 6.87
C ALA A 15 -10.00 -0.57 7.39
N CYS A 16 -9.43 -1.71 7.78
CA CYS A 16 -8.04 -1.77 8.24
C CYS A 16 -7.13 -1.36 7.07
N THR A 17 -6.50 -0.19 7.16
CA THR A 17 -5.36 0.14 6.31
C THR A 17 -4.21 -0.78 6.72
N GLN A 18 -3.64 -1.47 5.75
CA GLN A 18 -2.46 -2.32 5.92
C GLN A 18 -1.24 -1.53 5.49
N GLN A 19 -0.16 -1.59 6.25
CA GLN A 19 1.05 -0.83 5.98
C GLN A 19 2.27 -1.75 6.09
N SER A 20 3.23 -1.59 5.18
CA SER A 20 4.51 -2.29 5.25
C SER A 20 5.34 -1.78 6.42
N GLN A 21 6.33 -2.56 6.84
CA GLN A 21 7.44 -1.96 7.59
C GLN A 21 8.17 -0.94 6.70
N GLU A 22 8.77 0.05 7.33
CA GLU A 22 9.62 1.02 6.63
C GLU A 22 10.97 0.36 6.36
N GLU A 23 11.35 0.33 5.08
CA GLU A 23 12.62 -0.22 4.61
C GLU A 23 13.54 0.91 4.13
N TYR A 24 14.86 0.66 4.14
CA TYR A 24 15.84 1.67 3.78
C TYR A 24 16.69 1.27 2.58
N ALA A 25 16.61 2.06 1.51
CA ALA A 25 17.42 1.88 0.30
C ALA A 25 18.43 3.03 0.13
N THR A 26 19.57 2.76 -0.51
CA THR A 26 20.52 3.81 -0.91
C THR A 26 20.42 4.05 -2.41
N VAL A 27 20.01 5.25 -2.81
CA VAL A 27 19.82 5.63 -4.21
C VAL A 27 20.61 6.90 -4.49
N ALA A 28 21.53 6.84 -5.46
CA ALA A 28 22.42 7.94 -5.82
C ALA A 28 23.14 8.60 -4.61
N GLY A 29 23.57 7.78 -3.64
CA GLY A 29 24.28 8.24 -2.45
C GLY A 29 23.39 8.80 -1.33
N SER A 30 22.07 8.87 -1.53
CA SER A 30 21.11 9.28 -0.51
C SER A 30 20.41 8.07 0.09
N ARG A 31 20.26 8.05 1.43
CA ARG A 31 19.45 7.05 2.11
C ARG A 31 17.98 7.45 2.05
N LEU A 32 17.15 6.55 1.54
CA LEU A 32 15.72 6.71 1.40
C LEU A 32 15.00 5.78 2.38
N ALA A 33 14.03 6.31 3.11
CA ALA A 33 13.06 5.52 3.86
C ALA A 33 11.84 5.26 2.96
N ILE A 34 11.48 4.01 2.74
CA ILE A 34 10.43 3.62 1.79
C ILE A 34 9.39 2.81 2.54
N SER A 35 8.12 3.19 2.39
CA SER A 35 6.99 2.46 2.95
C SER A 35 5.80 2.50 2.01
N ALA A 36 4.96 1.48 2.10
CA ALA A 36 3.74 1.38 1.32
C ALA A 36 2.54 1.11 2.23
N GLU A 37 1.42 1.73 1.88
CA GLU A 37 0.13 1.55 2.54
C GLU A 37 -0.88 1.07 1.50
N MET A 38 -1.70 0.10 1.89
CA MET A 38 -2.84 -0.36 1.12
C MET A 38 -4.11 -0.33 1.96
N THR A 39 -5.12 0.34 1.44
CA THR A 39 -6.48 0.26 1.98
C THR A 39 -7.28 -0.69 1.11
N PRO A 40 -7.68 -1.87 1.60
CA PRO A 40 -8.59 -2.74 0.89
C PRO A 40 -10.00 -2.15 0.90
N GLY A 41 -10.73 -2.27 -0.21
CA GLY A 41 -12.10 -1.79 -0.31
C GLY A 41 -12.75 -2.17 -1.64
N VAL A 42 -14.07 -2.11 -1.71
CA VAL A 42 -14.79 -2.27 -2.98
C VAL A 42 -14.97 -0.92 -3.69
N ILE A 43 -14.99 0.17 -2.92
CA ILE A 43 -15.29 1.54 -3.41
C ILE A 43 -14.07 2.46 -3.25
N ASP A 44 -13.32 2.34 -2.16
CA ASP A 44 -12.20 3.24 -1.80
C ASP A 44 -10.86 2.50 -1.65
N ALA A 45 -10.62 1.49 -2.49
CA ALA A 45 -9.36 0.78 -2.47
C ALA A 45 -8.22 1.70 -2.94
N LYS A 46 -7.12 1.71 -2.19
CA LYS A 46 -6.09 2.73 -2.34
C LYS A 46 -4.69 2.17 -2.09
N PHE A 47 -3.74 2.62 -2.89
CA PHE A 47 -2.31 2.38 -2.72
C PHE A 47 -1.59 3.70 -2.53
N VAL A 48 -0.75 3.77 -1.49
CA VAL A 48 0.11 4.91 -1.23
C VAL A 48 1.54 4.41 -1.07
N LEU A 49 2.45 4.93 -1.89
CA LEU A 49 3.90 4.75 -1.70
C LEU A 49 4.46 6.03 -1.11
N ARG A 50 5.22 5.92 -0.02
CA ARG A 50 5.94 7.03 0.60
C ARG A 50 7.44 6.83 0.47
N ILE A 51 8.13 7.92 0.16
CA ILE A 51 9.59 8.01 0.24
C ILE A 51 9.92 9.17 1.19
N ASN A 52 10.68 8.88 2.25
CA ASN A 52 10.99 9.81 3.34
C ASN A 52 9.72 10.44 3.95
N GLY A 53 8.66 9.63 4.09
CA GLY A 53 7.35 10.04 4.62
C GLY A 53 6.45 10.81 3.65
N ALA A 54 6.99 11.33 2.53
CA ALA A 54 6.22 12.05 1.52
C ALA A 54 5.51 11.08 0.56
N PRO A 55 4.21 11.26 0.27
CA PRO A 55 3.51 10.42 -0.70
C PRO A 55 4.00 10.71 -2.12
N VAL A 56 4.60 9.70 -2.75
CA VAL A 56 5.15 9.75 -4.11
C VAL A 56 4.19 9.12 -5.13
N ILE A 57 3.45 8.10 -4.69
CA ILE A 57 2.35 7.52 -5.44
C ILE A 57 1.15 7.51 -4.49
N ASN A 58 -0.01 7.89 -4.99
CA ASN A 58 -1.23 8.00 -4.21
C ASN A 58 -2.44 7.77 -5.12
N ASP A 59 -2.68 6.50 -5.44
CA ASP A 59 -3.62 6.09 -6.47
C ASP A 59 -4.66 5.12 -5.93
N ARG A 60 -5.78 5.04 -6.66
CA ARG A 60 -6.80 4.01 -6.40
C ARG A 60 -6.31 2.69 -6.97
N THR A 61 -6.50 1.62 -6.21
CA THR A 61 -6.29 0.27 -6.74
C THR A 61 -7.58 -0.23 -7.34
N GLU A 62 -7.48 -0.95 -8.45
CA GLU A 62 -8.61 -1.71 -8.95
C GLU A 62 -8.74 -3.02 -8.16
N PRO A 63 -9.92 -3.65 -8.09
CA PRO A 63 -10.01 -5.04 -7.67
C PRO A 63 -9.02 -5.85 -8.51
N PHE A 64 -8.13 -6.63 -7.87
CA PHE A 64 -7.16 -7.45 -8.59
C PHE A 64 -7.88 -8.43 -9.53
N GLY A 65 -8.03 -8.05 -10.80
CA GLY A 65 -8.52 -8.92 -11.89
C GLY A 65 -7.42 -9.83 -12.45
N GLY A 66 -6.19 -9.66 -11.97
CA GLY A 66 -4.99 -10.45 -12.28
C GLY A 66 -4.05 -10.48 -11.07
N THR A 67 -2.80 -10.94 -11.25
CA THR A 67 -1.85 -11.11 -10.13
C THR A 67 -1.16 -9.82 -9.70
N SER A 68 -1.11 -8.79 -10.54
CA SER A 68 -0.40 -7.54 -10.25
C SER A 68 -1.02 -6.30 -10.88
N GLN A 69 -0.67 -5.14 -10.33
CA GLN A 69 -0.99 -3.79 -10.82
C GLN A 69 0.27 -2.93 -10.76
N ASN A 70 0.42 -2.01 -11.72
CA ASN A 70 1.55 -1.09 -11.77
C ASN A 70 1.06 0.33 -11.50
N PHE A 71 1.83 1.07 -10.70
CA PHE A 71 1.60 2.46 -10.37
C PHE A 71 2.83 3.28 -10.73
N SER A 72 2.65 4.59 -10.92
CA SER A 72 3.74 5.49 -11.32
C SER A 72 3.59 6.84 -10.65
N GLY A 73 4.73 7.47 -10.38
CA GLY A 73 4.83 8.78 -9.75
C GLY A 73 6.22 9.37 -10.00
N SER A 74 6.60 10.36 -9.19
CA SER A 74 7.91 10.98 -9.27
C SER A 74 8.43 11.43 -7.91
N TYR A 75 9.74 11.26 -7.71
CA TYR A 75 10.44 11.69 -6.50
C TYR A 75 11.72 12.41 -6.89
N ASP A 76 11.88 13.66 -6.45
CA ASP A 76 13.05 14.49 -6.75
C ASP A 76 13.39 14.55 -8.25
N GLY A 77 12.36 14.71 -9.09
CA GLY A 77 12.48 14.76 -10.55
C GLY A 77 12.72 13.40 -11.23
N ARG A 78 12.84 12.32 -10.49
CA ARG A 78 13.06 10.96 -11.01
C ARG A 78 11.75 10.20 -11.15
N PRO A 79 11.54 9.44 -12.23
CA PRO A 79 10.41 8.53 -12.34
C PRO A 79 10.48 7.45 -11.26
N VAL A 80 9.36 7.27 -10.58
CA VAL A 80 9.15 6.18 -9.62
C VAL A 80 8.03 5.30 -10.15
N SER A 81 8.21 3.99 -10.11
CA SER A 81 7.14 3.03 -10.37
C SER A 81 7.06 1.99 -9.27
N ALA A 82 5.85 1.48 -9.04
CA ALA A 82 5.62 0.43 -8.08
C ALA A 82 4.82 -0.69 -8.73
N ARG A 83 5.29 -1.92 -8.63
CA ARG A 83 4.54 -3.11 -9.05
C ARG A 83 4.00 -3.80 -7.81
N VAL A 84 2.70 -3.73 -7.64
CA VAL A 84 1.97 -4.34 -6.52
C VAL A 84 1.46 -5.70 -6.98
N THR A 85 1.82 -6.77 -6.29
CA THR A 85 1.48 -8.16 -6.62
C THR A 85 0.77 -8.81 -5.46
N ALA A 86 -0.44 -9.30 -5.69
CA ALA A 86 -1.17 -10.10 -4.71
C ALA A 86 -0.60 -11.53 -4.73
N VAL A 87 -0.03 -11.97 -3.60
CA VAL A 87 0.55 -13.30 -3.46
C VAL A 87 -0.33 -14.13 -2.54
N SER A 88 -0.85 -15.24 -3.06
CA SER A 88 -1.63 -16.21 -2.31
C SER A 88 -0.95 -17.57 -2.35
N LYS A 89 -0.61 -18.10 -1.17
CA LYS A 89 -0.09 -19.44 -0.94
C LYS A 89 -1.07 -20.18 -0.03
N MET A 90 -0.95 -21.52 0.03
CA MET A 90 -1.89 -22.41 0.73
C MET A 90 -2.24 -21.97 2.17
N PHE A 91 -1.34 -21.28 2.87
CA PHE A 91 -1.53 -20.81 4.25
C PHE A 91 -1.19 -19.33 4.48
N SER A 92 -0.93 -18.55 3.42
CA SER A 92 -0.60 -17.12 3.57
C SER A 92 -1.07 -16.30 2.37
N ALA A 93 -1.57 -15.10 2.66
CA ALA A 93 -1.89 -14.09 1.66
C ALA A 93 -1.20 -12.79 2.07
N TYR A 94 -0.44 -12.20 1.16
CA TYR A 94 0.25 -10.93 1.37
C TYR A 94 0.36 -10.18 0.05
N THR A 95 0.66 -8.89 0.13
CA THR A 95 0.92 -8.06 -1.03
C THR A 95 2.39 -7.72 -1.10
N MET A 96 3.01 -8.00 -2.24
CA MET A 96 4.40 -7.66 -2.52
C MET A 96 4.45 -6.40 -3.37
N VAL A 97 5.28 -5.42 -3.00
CA VAL A 97 5.41 -4.14 -3.69
C VAL A 97 6.85 -3.96 -4.12
N ASP A 98 7.14 -4.19 -5.41
CA ASP A 98 8.45 -3.90 -5.98
C ASP A 98 8.51 -2.41 -6.34
N VAL A 99 9.47 -1.68 -5.76
CA VAL A 99 9.64 -0.24 -5.96
C VAL A 99 10.82 0.00 -6.87
N PHE A 100 10.60 0.77 -7.92
CA PHE A 100 11.62 1.15 -8.90
C PHE A 100 11.80 2.66 -8.92
N ILE A 101 13.06 3.11 -8.97
CA ILE A 101 13.43 4.52 -9.20
C ILE A 101 14.38 4.54 -10.40
N ASP A 102 14.13 5.40 -11.38
CA ASP A 102 14.90 5.44 -12.63
C ASP A 102 14.94 4.07 -13.36
N GLY A 103 13.89 3.26 -13.20
CA GLY A 103 13.79 1.91 -13.77
C GLY A 103 14.60 0.83 -13.05
N GLN A 104 15.31 1.16 -11.97
CA GLN A 104 16.06 0.20 -11.15
C GLN A 104 15.22 -0.23 -9.94
N LEU A 105 15.18 -1.54 -9.66
CA LEU A 105 14.57 -2.06 -8.42
C LEU A 105 15.39 -1.58 -7.24
N VAL A 106 14.78 -0.77 -6.37
CA VAL A 106 15.44 -0.24 -5.17
C VAL A 106 15.02 -0.97 -3.90
N GLU A 107 13.80 -1.51 -3.85
CA GLU A 107 13.28 -2.25 -2.70
C GLU A 107 12.09 -3.13 -3.08
N THR A 108 11.86 -4.20 -2.31
CA THR A 108 10.63 -5.00 -2.33
C THR A 108 9.98 -5.03 -0.96
N LEU A 109 8.84 -4.36 -0.82
CA LEU A 109 8.07 -4.29 0.42
C LEU A 109 7.04 -5.42 0.50
N THR A 110 6.66 -5.79 1.73
CA THR A 110 5.56 -6.72 2.00
C THR A 110 4.52 -6.05 2.89
N ILE A 111 3.24 -6.20 2.51
CA ILE A 111 2.05 -5.74 3.23
C ILE A 111 1.18 -6.95 3.56
#